data_AF-A0A397VDP7-F1
#
_entry.id   AF-A0A397VDP7-F1
#
_cell.length_a   1.000
_cell.length_b   1.000
_cell.length_c   1.000
_cell.angle_alpha   90.00
_cell.angle_beta   90.00
_cell.angle_gamma   90.00
#
_symmetry.space_group_name_H-M   'P 1'
#
loop_
_entity.id
_entity.type
_entity.pdbx_description
1 polymer ?
#
loop_
_entity_poly.entity_id
_entity_poly.type
_entity_poly.pdbx_seq_one_letter_code
_entity_poly.pdbx_strand_id
1 'polypeptide(L)'
;MRKCSFRRRYKDTISSHCVYCELSLQLSSSGNKFIDKFVKETFTAPRASSRNKRLEYVPYEQFTNIKYLSEGGFSKIYKATWKDGPITSWNNYLGNDCKPFFYHEHNSCLILNIIKGLLRPEILTNTPSKFAELMVKCWNADPSKRPTQMNY
;
A
#
# COMPACT_ATOMS: atom_id res chain seq x y z
N MET A 1 -24.85 -4.02 7.98
CA MET A 1 -24.09 -3.55 6.80
C MET A 1 -23.99 -2.02 6.84
N ARG A 2 -22.78 -1.44 6.79
CA ARG A 2 -22.60 0.02 6.74
C ARG A 2 -22.93 0.51 5.32
N LYS A 3 -23.89 1.41 5.16
CA LYS A 3 -24.25 2.00 3.87
C LYS A 3 -23.13 2.95 3.42
N CYS A 4 -22.64 2.77 2.19
CA CYS A 4 -21.62 3.63 1.59
C CYS A 4 -22.24 4.97 1.16
N SER A 5 -21.62 6.09 1.51
CA SER A 5 -22.06 7.46 1.20
C SER A 5 -21.57 7.99 -0.15
N PHE A 6 -20.67 7.27 -0.84
CA PHE A 6 -20.14 7.68 -2.15
C PHE A 6 -21.02 7.18 -3.30
N ARG A 7 -21.42 8.08 -4.21
CA ARG A 7 -22.12 7.71 -5.46
C ARG A 7 -21.19 6.91 -6.37
N ARG A 8 -21.58 5.68 -6.73
CA ARG A 8 -20.91 4.84 -7.73
C ARG A 8 -20.94 5.53 -9.10
N ARG A 9 -19.82 5.56 -9.85
CA ARG A 9 -19.81 5.98 -11.26
C ARG A 9 -20.27 4.82 -12.15
N TYR A 10 -20.65 5.12 -13.40
CA TYR A 10 -21.09 4.12 -14.39
C TYR A 10 -20.06 3.01 -14.65
N LYS A 11 -18.75 3.24 -14.42
CA LYS A 11 -17.70 2.21 -14.51
C LYS A 11 -17.59 1.32 -13.26
N ASP A 12 -18.24 1.69 -12.16
CA ASP A 12 -18.27 0.94 -10.89
C ASP A 12 -19.48 -0.02 -10.81
N THR A 13 -20.26 -0.17 -11.88
CA THR A 13 -21.41 -1.09 -11.93
C THR A 13 -21.01 -2.54 -12.17
N ILE A 14 -19.76 -2.79 -12.59
CA ILE A 14 -19.22 -4.14 -12.84
C ILE A 14 -18.73 -4.80 -11.53
N SER A 15 -18.44 -4.01 -10.48
CA SER A 15 -18.01 -4.50 -9.17
C SER A 15 -19.07 -4.25 -8.08
N SER A 16 -19.35 -5.27 -7.28
CA SER A 16 -20.23 -5.16 -6.11
C SER A 16 -19.62 -4.29 -4.99
N HIS A 17 -18.31 -4.06 -5.03
CA HIS A 17 -17.57 -3.30 -4.02
C HIS A 17 -17.11 -1.94 -4.54
N CYS A 18 -17.21 -0.93 -3.68
CA CYS A 18 -16.75 0.42 -4.00
C CYS A 18 -15.24 0.49 -3.83
N VAL A 19 -14.50 0.75 -4.91
CA VAL A 19 -13.02 0.87 -4.90
C VAL A 19 -12.54 1.92 -3.88
N TYR A 20 -13.29 3.00 -3.68
CA TYR A 20 -12.99 4.00 -2.66
C TYR A 20 -13.14 3.47 -1.22
N CYS A 21 -14.09 2.56 -0.98
CA CYS A 21 -14.24 1.89 0.31
C CYS A 21 -13.09 0.90 0.55
N GLU A 22 -12.65 0.17 -0.48
CA GLU A 22 -11.54 -0.78 -0.38
C GLU A 22 -10.21 -0.06 -0.11
N LEU A 23 -9.91 1.04 -0.81
CA LEU A 23 -8.72 1.87 -0.54
C LEU A 23 -8.74 2.45 0.89
N SER A 24 -9.92 2.85 1.38
CA SER A 24 -10.07 3.41 2.74
C SER A 24 -9.78 2.40 3.86
N LEU A 25 -9.85 1.10 3.56
CA LEU A 25 -9.56 0.00 4.49
C LEU A 25 -8.08 -0.38 4.51
N GLN A 26 -7.30 0.01 3.50
CA GLN A 26 -5.86 -0.28 3.38
C GLN A 26 -4.97 0.83 3.93
N LEU A 27 -5.53 2.00 4.28
CA LEU A 27 -4.77 3.10 4.86
C LEU A 27 -4.51 2.84 6.35
N SER A 28 -3.24 2.67 6.71
CA SER A 28 -2.79 2.50 8.09
C SER A 28 -3.24 3.67 8.96
N SER A 29 -3.79 3.35 10.13
CA SER A 29 -4.15 4.33 11.16
C SER A 29 -2.87 4.81 11.84
N SER A 30 -2.55 6.09 11.68
CA SER A 30 -1.45 6.76 12.40
C SER A 30 -1.72 6.88 13.91
N GLY A 31 -2.96 6.56 14.35
CA GLY A 31 -3.42 6.77 15.72
C GLY A 31 -3.91 8.20 15.97
N ASN A 32 -3.73 9.10 15.00
CA ASN A 32 -4.26 10.46 15.03
C ASN A 32 -5.49 10.58 14.12
N LYS A 33 -6.67 10.69 14.74
CA LYS A 33 -7.97 10.74 14.03
C LYS A 33 -8.07 11.88 13.00
N PHE A 34 -7.37 13.00 13.21
CA PHE A 34 -7.36 14.12 12.28
C PHE A 34 -6.50 13.82 11.06
N ILE A 35 -5.30 13.25 11.25
CA ILE A 35 -4.41 12.82 10.17
C ILE A 35 -5.07 11.71 9.36
N ASP A 36 -5.64 10.70 10.02
CA ASP A 36 -6.29 9.57 9.36
C ASP A 36 -7.50 10.03 8.52
N LYS A 37 -8.26 11.02 9.01
CA LYS A 37 -9.35 11.65 8.27
C LYS A 37 -8.84 12.40 7.05
N PHE A 38 -7.81 13.24 7.22
CA PHE A 38 -7.20 14.02 6.15
C PHE A 38 -6.62 13.14 5.04
N VAL A 39 -5.92 12.07 5.41
CA VAL A 39 -5.39 11.06 4.50
C VAL A 39 -6.54 10.39 3.72
N LYS A 40 -7.57 9.90 4.41
CA LYS A 40 -8.76 9.32 3.76
C LYS A 40 -9.42 10.27 2.79
N GLU A 41 -9.64 11.52 3.16
CA GLU A 41 -10.25 12.53 2.29
C GLU A 41 -9.42 12.78 1.03
N THR A 42 -8.09 12.84 1.16
CA THR A 42 -7.18 13.03 0.03
C THR A 42 -7.25 11.87 -0.98
N PHE A 43 -7.29 10.63 -0.50
CA PHE A 43 -7.33 9.45 -1.37
C PHE A 43 -8.73 9.14 -1.94
N THR A 44 -9.80 9.60 -1.29
CA THR A 44 -11.19 9.30 -1.67
C THR A 44 -11.93 10.46 -2.37
N ALA A 45 -11.31 11.64 -2.50
CA ALA A 45 -11.90 12.80 -3.14
C ALA A 45 -12.25 12.54 -4.64
N PRO A 46 -13.53 12.62 -5.05
CA PRO A 46 -13.96 12.29 -6.41
C PRO A 46 -13.48 13.27 -7.50
N ARG A 47 -13.00 14.46 -7.10
CA ARG A 47 -12.63 15.57 -7.99
C ARG A 47 -11.14 15.90 -8.01
N ALA A 48 -10.27 14.98 -7.63
CA ALA A 48 -8.84 15.09 -7.96
C ALA A 48 -8.64 14.74 -9.45
N SER A 49 -9.18 15.55 -10.35
CA SER A 49 -8.98 15.45 -11.81
C SER A 49 -7.57 15.85 -12.24
N SER A 50 -6.73 16.31 -11.31
CA SER A 50 -5.32 16.58 -11.52
C SER A 50 -4.53 15.44 -10.88
N ARG A 51 -3.74 14.71 -11.69
CA ARG A 51 -2.81 13.64 -11.27
C ARG A 51 -1.81 14.09 -10.18
N ASN A 52 -1.72 15.39 -9.91
CA ASN A 52 -0.73 16.05 -9.07
C ASN A 52 -1.25 16.36 -7.65
N LYS A 53 -2.42 15.85 -7.24
CA LYS A 53 -3.06 16.19 -5.94
C LYS A 53 -3.14 15.02 -4.95
N ARG A 54 -2.46 13.90 -5.22
CA ARG A 54 -2.42 12.75 -4.31
C ARG A 54 -1.16 12.84 -3.46
N LEU A 55 -1.31 12.72 -2.15
CA LEU A 55 -0.16 12.63 -1.24
C LEU A 55 0.56 11.31 -1.48
N GLU A 56 1.88 11.37 -1.51
CA GLU A 56 2.75 10.21 -1.61
C GLU A 56 3.42 9.97 -0.27
N TYR A 57 3.40 8.72 0.20
CA TYR A 57 4.16 8.33 1.38
C TYR A 57 5.60 8.04 0.96
N VAL A 58 6.56 8.70 1.61
CA VAL A 58 7.99 8.56 1.33
C VAL A 58 8.71 8.16 2.62
N PRO A 59 9.38 6.99 2.66
CA PRO A 59 10.22 6.60 3.79
C PRO A 59 11.30 7.64 4.08
N TYR A 60 11.62 7.88 5.35
CA TYR A 60 12.56 8.93 5.74
C TYR A 60 13.97 8.71 5.16
N GLU A 61 14.35 7.45 4.97
CA GLU A 61 15.64 6.99 4.45
C GLU A 61 15.88 7.38 2.97
N GLN A 62 14.82 7.83 2.29
CA GLN A 62 14.86 8.35 0.92
C GLN A 62 15.33 9.80 0.82
N PHE A 63 15.48 10.48 1.96
CA PHE A 63 15.95 11.85 2.01
C PHE A 63 17.45 11.92 2.33
N THR A 64 18.17 12.77 1.59
CA THR A 64 19.59 13.11 1.82
C THR A 64 19.74 14.62 1.93
N ASN A 65 20.95 15.08 2.30
CA ASN A 65 21.26 16.50 2.42
C ASN A 65 20.25 17.28 3.30
N ILE A 66 19.80 16.64 4.38
CA ILE A 66 18.78 17.18 5.28
C ILE A 66 19.38 18.36 6.04
N LYS A 67 18.90 19.57 5.74
CA LYS A 67 19.35 20.83 6.31
C LYS A 67 18.21 21.48 7.06
N TYR A 68 18.42 21.79 8.33
CA TYR A 68 17.49 22.58 9.12
C TYR A 68 17.33 24.00 8.54
N LEU A 69 16.09 24.50 8.50
CA LEU A 69 15.78 25.85 8.04
C LEU A 69 15.28 26.74 9.17
N SER A 70 14.28 26.29 9.92
CA SER A 70 13.65 27.08 10.98
C SER A 70 12.75 26.20 11.85
N GLU A 71 12.31 26.76 12.98
CA GLU A 71 11.37 26.15 13.91
C GLU A 71 10.24 27.15 14.13
N GLY A 72 9.00 26.68 13.97
CA GLY A 72 7.79 27.44 14.28
C GLY A 72 7.09 26.85 15.50
N GLY A 73 5.97 27.45 15.90
CA GLY A 73 5.22 27.02 17.10
C GLY A 73 4.69 25.59 17.10
N PHE A 74 4.70 24.90 15.95
CA PHE A 74 4.12 23.56 15.80
C PHE A 74 5.06 22.53 15.16
N SER A 75 6.22 22.94 14.64
CA SER A 75 7.10 22.02 13.90
C SER A 75 8.46 22.63 13.56
N LYS A 76 9.44 21.76 13.33
CA LYS A 76 10.73 22.07 12.70
C LYS A 76 10.65 21.88 11.18
N ILE A 77 11.24 22.80 10.43
CA ILE A 77 11.27 22.81 8.97
C ILE A 77 12.67 22.42 8.50
N TYR A 78 12.73 21.44 7.61
CA TYR A 78 13.97 20.95 6.99
C TYR A 78 13.86 21.03 5.46
N LYS A 79 14.98 21.30 4.80
CA LYS A 79 15.19 21.12 3.36
C LYS A 79 15.93 19.80 3.14
N ALA A 80 15.50 18.99 2.19
CA ALA A 80 16.19 17.74 1.85
C ALA A 80 16.17 17.48 0.34
N THR A 81 17.05 16.60 -0.13
CA THR A 81 17.03 16.02 -1.47
C THR A 81 16.36 14.66 -1.41
N TRP A 82 15.35 14.41 -2.26
CA TRP A 82 14.72 13.10 -2.37
C TRP A 82 15.39 12.29 -3.48
N LYS A 83 15.94 11.11 -3.15
CA LYS A 83 16.72 10.27 -4.09
C LYS A 83 15.92 9.84 -5.32
N ASP A 84 14.73 9.29 -5.10
CA ASP A 84 13.91 8.69 -6.16
C ASP A 84 13.04 9.71 -6.89
N GLY A 85 12.84 10.89 -6.28
CA GLY A 85 11.96 11.92 -6.79
C GLY A 85 10.47 11.53 -6.73
N PRO A 86 9.56 12.45 -7.09
CA PRO A 86 8.13 12.20 -7.05
C PRO A 86 7.72 11.13 -8.06
N ILE A 87 6.73 10.30 -7.70
CA ILE A 87 6.16 9.34 -8.67
C ILE A 87 5.56 10.10 -9.85
N THR A 88 6.17 9.90 -11.02
CA THR A 88 5.74 10.53 -12.29
C THR A 88 4.74 9.67 -13.07
N SER A 89 4.77 8.34 -12.87
CA SER A 89 3.84 7.39 -13.48
C SER A 89 3.72 6.13 -12.62
N TRP A 90 2.50 5.74 -12.29
CA TRP A 90 2.21 4.57 -11.45
C TRP A 90 2.27 3.22 -12.19
N ASN A 91 2.85 3.19 -13.40
CA ASN A 91 2.80 2.02 -14.29
C ASN A 91 4.14 1.34 -14.62
N ASN A 92 5.31 1.91 -14.33
CA ASN A 92 6.58 1.38 -14.87
C ASN A 92 7.69 1.34 -13.81
N TYR A 93 7.99 0.17 -13.23
CA TYR A 93 9.33 -0.14 -12.69
C TYR A 93 9.63 -1.64 -12.90
N LEU A 94 10.69 -1.89 -13.67
CA LEU A 94 11.37 -3.17 -13.92
C LEU A 94 12.77 -3.03 -13.30
N GLY A 95 13.05 -3.77 -12.23
CA GLY A 95 14.36 -3.79 -11.57
C GLY A 95 14.28 -4.22 -10.12
N ASN A 96 14.58 -5.50 -9.86
CA ASN A 96 14.76 -6.17 -8.55
C ASN A 96 13.62 -6.14 -7.52
N ASP A 97 12.63 -5.26 -7.66
CA ASP A 97 11.33 -5.35 -7.00
C ASP A 97 10.32 -5.98 -7.96
N CYS A 98 10.57 -7.23 -8.34
CA CYS A 98 9.54 -8.01 -9.02
C CYS A 98 8.36 -8.12 -8.04
N LYS A 99 7.30 -7.35 -8.29
CA LYS A 99 6.04 -7.48 -7.55
C LYS A 99 5.68 -8.96 -7.50
N PRO A 100 5.22 -9.49 -6.35
CA PRO A 100 4.67 -10.83 -6.32
C PRO A 100 3.67 -10.96 -7.46
N PHE A 101 3.84 -12.02 -8.26
CA PHE A 101 3.03 -12.28 -9.45
C PHE A 101 3.28 -11.34 -10.63
N PHE A 102 4.51 -10.83 -10.80
CA PHE A 102 4.92 -9.93 -11.89
C PHE A 102 4.49 -10.40 -13.29
N TYR A 103 4.56 -11.70 -13.56
CA TYR A 103 4.17 -12.31 -14.84
C TYR A 103 2.68 -12.63 -14.95
N HIS A 104 1.88 -12.33 -13.91
CA HIS A 104 0.44 -12.53 -13.92
C HIS A 104 -0.28 -11.20 -14.06
N GLU A 105 -1.34 -11.20 -14.86
CA GLU A 105 -2.27 -10.07 -14.89
C GLU A 105 -2.86 -9.84 -13.49
N HIS A 106 -2.78 -8.60 -13.01
CA HIS A 106 -3.34 -8.20 -11.72
C HIS A 106 -4.86 -8.01 -11.80
N ASN A 107 -5.56 -9.09 -12.10
CA ASN A 107 -7.01 -9.16 -12.28
C ASN A 107 -7.67 -10.01 -11.16
N SER A 108 -8.99 -10.14 -11.22
CA SER A 108 -9.76 -10.89 -10.21
C SER A 108 -9.40 -12.38 -10.14
N CYS A 109 -8.94 -12.98 -11.25
CA CYS A 109 -8.52 -14.38 -11.28
C CYS A 109 -7.26 -14.59 -10.42
N LEU A 110 -6.29 -13.68 -10.51
CA LEU A 110 -5.10 -13.71 -9.66
C LEU A 110 -5.47 -13.65 -8.17
N ILE A 111 -6.36 -12.71 -7.80
CA ILE A 111 -6.83 -12.54 -6.43
C ILE A 111 -7.54 -13.80 -5.92
N LEU A 112 -8.43 -14.39 -6.72
CA LEU A 112 -9.14 -15.61 -6.36
C LEU A 112 -8.18 -16.78 -6.15
N ASN A 113 -7.16 -16.91 -6.98
CA ASN A 113 -6.17 -17.97 -6.85
C ASN A 113 -5.32 -17.79 -5.58
N ILE A 114 -4.97 -16.55 -5.21
CA ILE A 114 -4.25 -16.26 -3.96
C ILE A 114 -5.12 -16.59 -2.75
N ILE A 115 -6.37 -16.11 -2.72
CA ILE A 115 -7.30 -16.32 -1.59
C ILE A 115 -7.61 -17.81 -1.41
N LYS A 116 -7.83 -18.55 -2.51
CA LYS A 116 -8.11 -20.00 -2.48
C LYS A 116 -6.89 -20.86 -2.18
N GLY A 117 -5.69 -20.29 -2.10
CA GLY A 117 -4.47 -21.06 -1.89
C GLY A 117 -3.89 -21.71 -3.14
N LEU A 118 -4.48 -21.46 -4.31
CA LEU A 118 -4.06 -22.05 -5.59
C LEU A 118 -2.79 -21.41 -6.15
N LEU A 119 -2.44 -20.21 -5.68
CA LEU A 119 -1.23 -19.51 -6.10
C LEU A 119 -0.50 -18.91 -4.90
N ARG A 120 0.83 -19.11 -4.85
CA ARG A 120 1.75 -18.56 -3.86
C ARG A 120 2.97 -17.97 -4.57
N PRO A 121 3.62 -16.94 -4.02
CA PRO A 121 4.88 -16.44 -4.57
C PRO A 121 5.93 -17.54 -4.57
N GLU A 122 6.77 -17.57 -5.61
CA GLU A 122 7.91 -18.47 -5.66
C GLU A 122 8.95 -18.09 -4.59
N ILE A 123 9.45 -19.08 -3.84
CA ILE A 123 10.57 -18.88 -2.93
C ILE A 123 11.84 -19.04 -3.76
N LEU A 124 12.55 -17.94 -3.97
CA LEU A 124 13.79 -17.94 -4.73
C LEU A 124 14.86 -18.77 -4.02
N THR A 125 15.69 -19.47 -4.79
CA THR A 125 16.73 -20.39 -4.29
C THR A 125 17.78 -19.74 -3.40
N ASN A 126 17.93 -18.42 -3.47
CA ASN A 126 18.81 -17.61 -2.62
C ASN A 126 18.13 -17.07 -1.35
N THR A 127 16.86 -17.38 -1.10
CA THR A 127 16.15 -16.98 0.12
C THR A 127 16.75 -17.72 1.32
N PRO A 128 17.23 -17.04 2.38
CA PRO A 128 17.76 -17.74 3.54
C PRO A 128 16.68 -18.63 4.18
N SER A 129 17.07 -19.83 4.61
CA SER A 129 16.14 -20.89 5.06
C SER A 129 15.13 -20.43 6.12
N LYS A 130 15.57 -19.65 7.11
CA LYS A 130 14.70 -19.10 8.16
C LYS A 130 13.57 -18.23 7.59
N PHE A 131 13.83 -17.47 6.52
CA PHE A 131 12.81 -16.67 5.86
C PHE A 131 11.89 -17.52 5.00
N ALA A 132 12.42 -18.52 4.28
CA ALA A 132 11.60 -19.47 3.52
C ALA A 132 10.62 -20.24 4.43
N GLU A 133 11.10 -20.72 5.58
CA GLU A 133 10.26 -21.38 6.59
C GLU A 133 9.17 -20.46 7.14
N LEU A 134 9.50 -19.20 7.41
CA LEU A 134 8.54 -18.18 7.84
C LEU A 134 7.50 -17.91 6.75
N MET A 135 7.91 -17.75 5.48
CA MET A 135 6.99 -17.56 4.36
C MET A 135 5.97 -18.70 4.24
N VAL A 136 6.43 -19.96 4.36
CA VAL A 136 5.56 -21.13 4.34
C VAL A 136 4.59 -21.12 5.53
N LYS A 137 5.04 -20.79 6.74
CA LYS A 137 4.18 -20.66 7.93
C LYS A 137 3.10 -19.59 7.76
N CYS A 138 3.45 -18.45 7.16
CA CYS A 138 2.50 -17.37 6.84
C CYS A 138 1.42 -17.80 5.84
N TRP A 139 1.69 -18.80 5.00
CA TRP A 139 0.76 -19.29 3.98
C TRP A 139 -0.28 -20.28 4.49
N ASN A 140 -0.29 -20.60 5.79
CA ASN A 140 -1.23 -21.55 6.36
C ASN A 140 -2.68 -21.13 6.08
N ALA A 141 -3.50 -22.07 5.60
CA ALA A 141 -4.91 -21.83 5.30
C ALA A 141 -5.68 -21.46 6.57
N ASP A 142 -5.31 -22.04 7.70
CA ASP A 142 -5.83 -21.70 9.03
C ASP A 142 -5.12 -20.45 9.58
N PRO A 143 -5.81 -19.32 9.74
CA PRO A 143 -5.21 -18.09 10.25
C PRO A 143 -4.61 -18.23 11.66
N SER A 144 -5.15 -19.14 12.49
CA SER A 144 -4.67 -19.36 13.86
C SER A 144 -3.28 -20.01 13.91
N LYS A 145 -2.89 -20.70 12.84
CA LYS A 145 -1.58 -21.36 12.68
C LYS A 145 -0.53 -20.45 12.05
N ARG A 146 -0.91 -19.22 11.65
CA ARG A 146 0.03 -18.24 11.12
C ARG A 146 0.83 -17.62 12.27
N PRO A 147 2.11 -17.31 12.06
CA PRO A 147 2.93 -16.67 13.09
C PRO A 147 2.36 -15.29 13.44
N THR A 148 2.35 -14.97 14.73
CA THR A 148 1.96 -13.66 15.25
C THR A 148 3.20 -12.86 15.62
N GLN A 149 3.06 -11.53 15.71
CA GLN A 149 4.13 -10.60 16.04
C GLN A 149 4.77 -10.86 17.42
N MET A 150 4.13 -11.63 18.30
CA MET A 150 4.63 -11.97 19.63
C MET A 150 5.56 -13.19 19.67
N ASN A 151 5.78 -13.90 18.55
CA ASN A 151 6.61 -15.11 18.50
C ASN A 151 7.87 -14.98 17.62
N TYR A 152 8.43 -13.76 17.52
CA TYR A 152 9.76 -13.49 16.98
C TYR A 152 10.51 -12.49 17.85
#